data_AF-A0A929CRT7-F1
#
_entry.id   AF-A0A929CRT7-F1
#
_cell.length_a   1.000
_cell.length_b   1.000
_cell.length_c   1.000
_cell.angle_alpha   90.00
_cell.angle_beta   90.00
_cell.angle_gamma   90.00
#
_symmetry.space_group_name_H-M   'P 1'
#
loop_
_entity.id
_entity.type
_entity.pdbx_description
1 polymer ?
#
loop_
_entity_poly.entity_id
_entity_poly.type
_entity_poly.pdbx_seq_one_letter_code
_entity_poly.pdbx_strand_id
1 'polypeptide(L)'
;MNLQNKIDNIRQENIQKSLKEQQYKEINQDILEKQKQLEELFDELMTDEIKELFEELHKLLNEIDKDKVNEMLEKIKMGTEEISKELDRTLELFKQLEFDKKLTETIDKLNKLSAEQDKLSHNTKDRKNDLDDLENQQQELNDKFQEIRDDLDDLEQKNKELEEPNDLINTDNSEQEIQQDMENSLNSLQNNQRRNASKSQKNASEQMQQLSDFLISMQQFMNQQSLMEDIHALREILENLVQLSFDQEDLMKDLIRTNVSDPRYIQLIQDQSKINDDLQMVEDSLYALSKRQISIQSFVNREIEIINRNVEETLEYMHNHRKVNASTKQQYVMTSINNLALLLSEALRQMEQNLSMCSSSSCKSSGSPKPGKGKSGKNSLSDLQKQLNKSIEQLKNGMEGKDKGHSRMGGQSMSEQLARLAAQQEAIRRQLQEYLDQIKEGGVAGDAGINKLMEDMEKSEEDLVNKMLTNETLKRQQDIFTRLLKHDKAEKERKKEERRESIDAYNQKYSNPNEFIEYKRLRMYEAELLKTVPPQLRLFYKNKVTEYFYNFIE
;
A
#
# COMPACT_ATOMS: atom_id res chain seq x y z
N MET A 1 -2.61 23.95 16.78
CA MET A 1 -3.67 24.48 15.89
C MET A 1 -3.36 24.42 14.39
N ASN A 2 -2.13 24.64 13.90
CA ASN A 2 -1.85 24.61 12.45
C ASN A 2 -1.64 23.20 11.85
N LEU A 3 -1.21 22.22 12.65
CA LEU A 3 -0.92 20.88 12.18
C LEU A 3 -2.21 20.08 11.93
N GLN A 4 -3.14 20.11 12.89
CA GLN A 4 -4.44 19.44 12.81
C GLN A 4 -5.26 19.88 11.57
N ASN A 5 -5.32 21.19 11.29
CA ASN A 5 -6.01 21.69 10.09
C ASN A 5 -5.29 21.31 8.78
N LYS A 6 -3.96 21.16 8.77
CA LYS A 6 -3.22 20.67 7.60
C LYS A 6 -3.47 19.19 7.37
N ILE A 7 -3.44 18.40 8.45
CA ILE A 7 -3.70 16.96 8.49
C ILE A 7 -5.14 16.67 8.02
N ASP A 8 -6.14 17.40 8.53
CA ASP A 8 -7.54 17.24 8.13
C ASP A 8 -7.78 17.64 6.66
N ASN A 9 -7.10 18.67 6.15
CA ASN A 9 -7.17 19.04 4.74
C ASN A 9 -6.53 17.98 3.82
N ILE A 10 -5.35 17.45 4.18
CA ILE A 10 -4.69 16.37 3.44
C ILE A 10 -5.60 15.12 3.43
N ARG A 11 -6.23 14.78 4.56
CA ARG A 11 -7.21 13.68 4.67
C ARG A 11 -8.40 13.89 3.75
N GLN A 12 -9.03 15.07 3.79
CA GLN A 12 -10.21 15.35 2.97
C GLN A 12 -9.91 15.37 1.47
N GLU A 13 -8.77 15.94 1.06
CA GLU A 13 -8.34 15.93 -0.34
C GLU A 13 -8.03 14.52 -0.83
N ASN A 14 -7.38 13.70 0.00
CA ASN A 14 -7.04 12.32 -0.35
C ASN A 14 -8.25 11.38 -0.38
N ILE A 15 -9.15 11.45 0.60
CA ILE A 15 -10.40 10.67 0.58
C ILE A 15 -11.23 11.06 -0.65
N GLN A 16 -11.30 12.35 -0.99
CA GLN A 16 -12.00 12.79 -2.20
C GLN A 16 -11.29 12.36 -3.51
N LYS A 17 -9.94 12.38 -3.56
CA LYS A 17 -9.18 11.85 -4.71
C LYS A 17 -9.37 10.34 -4.84
N SER A 18 -9.21 9.59 -3.75
CA SER A 18 -9.38 8.13 -3.67
C SER A 18 -10.78 7.68 -4.10
N LEU A 19 -11.83 8.31 -3.55
CA LEU A 19 -13.22 8.02 -3.90
C LEU A 19 -13.54 8.35 -5.36
N LYS A 20 -12.95 9.41 -5.92
CA LYS A 20 -13.09 9.73 -7.34
C LYS A 20 -12.32 8.72 -8.20
N GLU A 21 -11.11 8.32 -7.82
CA GLU A 21 -10.27 7.42 -8.62
C GLU A 21 -10.77 5.98 -8.63
N GLN A 22 -11.30 5.47 -7.51
CA GLN A 22 -11.95 4.15 -7.43
C GLN A 22 -13.17 4.02 -8.35
N GLN A 23 -13.78 5.15 -8.74
CA GLN A 23 -14.94 5.16 -9.65
C GLN A 23 -14.54 5.11 -11.14
N TYR A 24 -13.29 5.43 -11.50
CA TYR A 24 -12.91 5.66 -12.89
C TYR A 24 -11.62 4.94 -13.38
N LYS A 25 -10.78 4.36 -12.50
CA LYS A 25 -9.51 3.71 -12.89
C LYS A 25 -9.40 2.25 -12.39
N GLU A 26 -8.80 1.36 -13.20
CA GLU A 26 -8.29 0.06 -12.73
C GLU A 26 -6.98 0.32 -11.96
N ILE A 27 -7.06 0.45 -10.63
CA ILE A 27 -5.90 0.70 -9.77
C ILE A 27 -5.17 -0.63 -9.48
N ASN A 28 -3.83 -0.62 -9.47
CA ASN A 28 -3.00 -1.75 -9.08
C ASN A 28 -3.31 -2.19 -7.62
N GLN A 29 -3.48 -3.49 -7.37
CA GLN A 29 -3.87 -4.03 -6.06
C GLN A 29 -2.90 -3.68 -4.94
N ASP A 30 -1.59 -3.66 -5.22
CA ASP A 30 -0.58 -3.36 -4.21
C ASP A 30 -0.64 -1.89 -3.75
N ILE A 31 -0.89 -0.97 -4.69
CA ILE A 31 -1.09 0.46 -4.39
C ILE A 31 -2.35 0.65 -3.55
N LEU A 32 -3.43 -0.07 -3.85
CA LEU A 32 -4.68 -0.01 -3.09
C LEU A 32 -4.51 -0.56 -1.66
N GLU A 33 -3.71 -1.61 -1.48
CA GLU A 33 -3.41 -2.15 -0.14
C GLU A 33 -2.53 -1.21 0.68
N LYS A 34 -1.45 -0.65 0.10
CA LYS A 34 -0.64 0.38 0.75
C LYS A 34 -1.50 1.60 1.14
N GLN A 35 -2.41 2.01 0.27
CA GLN A 35 -3.30 3.14 0.50
C GLN A 35 -4.25 2.88 1.68
N LYS A 36 -4.82 1.68 1.79
CA LYS A 36 -5.67 1.31 2.92
C LYS A 36 -4.91 1.24 4.23
N GLN A 37 -3.71 0.67 4.22
CA GLN A 37 -2.86 0.64 5.41
C GLN A 37 -2.55 2.06 5.87
N LEU A 38 -2.25 2.99 4.95
CA LEU A 38 -2.04 4.39 5.30
C LEU A 38 -3.30 5.07 5.86
N GLU A 39 -4.49 4.76 5.34
CA GLU A 39 -5.76 5.25 5.89
C GLU A 39 -6.00 4.71 7.31
N GLU A 40 -5.75 3.42 7.55
CA GLU A 40 -5.85 2.78 8.88
C GLU A 40 -4.85 3.39 9.87
N LEU A 41 -3.59 3.58 9.47
CA LEU A 41 -2.57 4.21 10.31
C LEU A 41 -2.94 5.64 10.69
N PHE A 42 -3.53 6.39 9.77
CA PHE A 42 -3.97 7.75 10.01
C PHE A 42 -5.16 7.81 10.99
N ASP A 43 -6.07 6.84 10.90
CA ASP A 43 -7.21 6.73 11.82
C ASP A 43 -6.77 6.24 13.22
N GLU A 44 -5.75 5.38 13.32
CA GLU A 44 -5.12 4.98 14.59
C GLU A 44 -4.39 6.16 15.27
N LEU A 45 -3.67 6.98 14.50
CA LEU A 45 -2.93 8.17 14.97
C LEU A 45 -3.80 9.29 15.55
N MET A 46 -5.08 9.35 15.18
CA MET A 46 -6.02 10.43 15.53
C MET A 46 -7.23 9.90 16.32
N THR A 47 -6.94 9.07 17.31
CA THR A 47 -7.92 8.43 18.20
C THR A 47 -8.74 9.44 19.01
N ASP A 48 -9.97 9.05 19.38
CA ASP A 48 -10.82 9.86 20.28
C ASP A 48 -10.17 10.08 21.65
N GLU A 49 -9.25 9.21 22.08
CA GLU A 49 -8.42 9.35 23.28
C GLU A 49 -7.53 10.61 23.24
N ILE A 50 -6.94 10.96 22.09
CA ILE A 50 -6.15 12.19 21.93
C ILE A 50 -7.05 13.42 22.05
N LYS A 51 -8.28 13.35 21.53
CA LYS A 51 -9.27 14.44 21.69
C LYS A 51 -9.72 14.57 23.15
N GLU A 52 -9.95 13.46 23.84
CA GLU A 52 -10.31 13.43 25.26
C GLU A 52 -9.17 13.96 26.15
N LEU A 53 -7.91 13.63 25.86
CA LEU A 53 -6.71 14.17 26.52
C LEU A 53 -6.63 15.70 26.45
N PHE A 54 -6.93 16.29 25.29
CA PHE A 54 -7.00 17.74 25.11
C PHE A 54 -8.19 18.38 25.87
N GLU A 55 -9.35 17.70 25.91
CA GLU A 55 -10.51 18.16 26.69
C GLU A 55 -10.27 18.08 28.20
N GLU A 56 -9.60 17.03 28.69
CA GLU A 56 -9.23 16.88 30.10
C GLU A 56 -8.19 17.91 30.53
N LEU A 57 -7.16 18.20 29.71
CA LEU A 57 -6.23 19.29 29.96
C LEU A 57 -6.97 20.63 30.09
N HIS A 58 -7.96 20.87 29.23
CA HIS A 58 -8.77 22.09 29.27
C HIS A 58 -9.63 22.18 30.53
N LYS A 59 -10.12 21.05 31.06
CA LYS A 59 -10.83 20.99 32.36
C LYS A 59 -9.88 21.23 33.53
N LEU A 60 -8.69 20.62 33.53
CA LEU A 60 -7.68 20.76 34.59
C LEU A 60 -7.07 22.17 34.65
N LEU A 61 -6.87 22.83 33.51
CA LEU A 61 -6.48 24.25 33.42
C LEU A 61 -7.53 25.18 34.05
N ASN A 62 -8.81 24.80 33.99
CA ASN A 62 -9.90 25.53 34.63
C ASN A 62 -10.02 25.24 36.13
N GLU A 63 -9.56 24.08 36.61
CA GLU A 63 -9.62 23.68 38.02
C GLU A 63 -8.38 24.03 38.87
N ILE A 64 -7.31 24.59 38.29
CA ILE A 64 -6.06 25.05 38.98
C ILE A 64 -5.45 23.98 39.90
N ASP A 65 -5.44 22.71 39.50
CA ASP A 65 -4.65 21.69 40.17
C ASP A 65 -3.27 21.60 39.51
N LYS A 66 -2.33 22.43 39.97
CA LYS A 66 -1.01 22.64 39.32
C LYS A 66 -0.18 21.36 39.20
N ASP A 67 -0.31 20.43 40.16
CA ASP A 67 0.47 19.19 40.16
C ASP A 67 -0.08 18.19 39.13
N LYS A 68 -1.42 18.08 39.01
CA LYS A 68 -2.06 17.29 37.96
C LYS A 68 -1.89 17.89 36.57
N VAL A 69 -1.89 19.22 36.47
CA VAL A 69 -1.59 19.91 35.21
C VAL A 69 -0.16 19.61 34.77
N ASN A 70 0.82 19.58 35.68
CA ASN A 70 2.20 19.24 35.33
C ASN A 70 2.35 17.77 34.92
N GLU A 71 1.74 16.83 35.63
CA GLU A 71 1.74 15.41 35.25
C GLU A 71 1.06 15.17 33.89
N MET A 72 -0.04 15.88 33.62
CA MET A 72 -0.73 15.82 32.33
C MET A 72 0.07 16.50 31.21
N LEU A 73 0.79 17.59 31.50
CA LEU A 73 1.68 18.25 30.55
C LEU A 73 2.90 17.40 30.19
N GLU A 74 3.44 16.59 31.11
CA GLU A 74 4.49 15.62 30.81
C GLU A 74 3.96 14.46 29.94
N LYS A 75 2.79 13.89 30.27
CA LYS A 75 2.13 12.88 29.44
C LYS A 75 1.81 13.40 28.04
N ILE A 76 1.36 14.65 27.93
CA ILE A 76 1.11 15.30 26.63
C ILE A 76 2.43 15.56 25.90
N LYS A 77 3.51 15.98 26.56
CA LYS A 77 4.81 16.18 25.91
C LYS A 77 5.35 14.88 25.30
N MET A 78 5.33 13.79 26.05
CA MET A 78 5.73 12.46 25.57
C MET A 78 4.86 12.03 24.38
N GLY A 79 3.53 12.12 24.52
CA GLY A 79 2.62 11.79 23.42
C GLY A 79 2.76 12.71 22.20
N THR A 80 3.09 14.01 22.37
CA THR A 80 3.25 14.93 21.23
C THR A 80 4.51 14.68 20.40
N GLU A 81 5.59 14.21 21.02
CA GLU A 81 6.82 13.89 20.30
C GLU A 81 6.65 12.58 19.51
N GLU A 82 6.04 11.58 20.12
CA GLU A 82 5.67 10.31 19.46
C GLU A 82 4.68 10.55 18.31
N ILE A 83 3.62 11.33 18.53
CA ILE A 83 2.67 11.71 17.46
C ILE A 83 3.38 12.47 16.35
N SER A 84 4.32 13.38 16.67
CA SER A 84 5.09 14.10 15.64
C SER A 84 5.94 13.15 14.80
N LYS A 85 6.65 12.23 15.45
CA LYS A 85 7.43 11.18 14.79
C LYS A 85 6.54 10.31 13.91
N GLU A 86 5.36 9.92 14.39
CA GLU A 86 4.42 9.10 13.62
C GLU A 86 3.81 9.86 12.43
N LEU A 87 3.55 11.16 12.57
CA LEU A 87 3.09 12.02 11.49
C LEU A 87 4.15 12.23 10.41
N ASP A 88 5.40 12.52 10.81
CA ASP A 88 6.51 12.71 9.87
C ASP A 88 6.76 11.43 9.06
N ARG A 89 6.70 10.27 9.73
CA ARG A 89 6.75 8.96 9.10
C ARG A 89 5.61 8.73 8.11
N THR A 90 4.37 8.96 8.54
CA THR A 90 3.18 8.72 7.72
C THR A 90 3.19 9.61 6.47
N LEU A 91 3.68 10.85 6.63
CA LEU A 91 3.86 11.78 5.54
C LEU A 91 4.93 11.31 4.55
N GLU A 92 6.04 10.75 5.03
CA GLU A 92 7.10 10.21 4.16
C GLU A 92 6.62 8.98 3.37
N LEU A 93 5.93 8.05 4.05
CA LEU A 93 5.29 6.91 3.38
C LEU A 93 4.26 7.34 2.33
N PHE A 94 3.53 8.43 2.58
CA PHE A 94 2.58 8.98 1.64
C PHE A 94 3.27 9.56 0.39
N LYS A 95 4.37 10.31 0.56
CA LYS A 95 5.14 10.81 -0.58
C LYS A 95 5.68 9.67 -1.43
N GLN A 96 6.24 8.62 -0.81
CA GLN A 96 6.74 7.45 -1.53
C GLN A 96 5.61 6.74 -2.28
N LEU A 97 4.42 6.62 -1.69
CA LEU A 97 3.24 6.07 -2.37
C LEU A 97 2.80 6.92 -3.56
N GLU A 98 2.80 8.25 -3.40
CA GLU A 98 2.43 9.17 -4.48
C GLU A 98 3.41 9.06 -5.65
N PHE A 99 4.71 8.95 -5.36
CA PHE A 99 5.76 8.67 -6.33
C PHE A 99 5.53 7.33 -7.04
N ASP A 100 5.37 6.22 -6.30
CA ASP A 100 5.12 4.87 -6.84
C ASP A 100 3.90 4.85 -7.78
N LYS A 101 2.83 5.52 -7.36
CA LYS A 101 1.59 5.61 -8.12
C LYS A 101 1.80 6.40 -9.40
N LYS A 102 2.42 7.58 -9.31
CA LYS A 102 2.69 8.43 -10.47
C LYS A 102 3.57 7.70 -11.48
N LEU A 103 4.61 7.00 -11.03
CA LEU A 103 5.50 6.20 -11.88
C LEU A 103 4.71 5.12 -12.64
N THR A 104 3.85 4.40 -11.93
CA THR A 104 2.99 3.37 -12.51
C THR A 104 2.01 3.96 -13.54
N GLU A 105 1.39 5.10 -13.23
CA GLU A 105 0.49 5.80 -14.16
C GLU A 105 1.24 6.27 -15.42
N THR A 106 2.45 6.79 -15.28
CA THR A 106 3.31 7.22 -16.40
C THR A 106 3.70 6.04 -17.30
N ILE A 107 4.09 4.90 -16.71
CA ILE A 107 4.36 3.64 -17.43
C ILE A 107 3.12 3.20 -18.22
N ASP A 108 1.94 3.22 -17.61
CA ASP A 108 0.69 2.84 -18.28
C ASP A 108 0.32 3.81 -19.42
N LYS A 109 0.52 5.11 -19.23
CA LYS A 109 0.34 6.12 -20.28
C LYS A 109 1.30 5.88 -21.45
N LEU A 110 2.59 5.64 -21.17
CA LEU A 110 3.59 5.31 -22.18
C LEU A 110 3.22 4.06 -22.99
N ASN A 111 2.79 2.98 -22.31
CA ASN A 111 2.36 1.75 -22.97
C ASN A 111 1.13 1.96 -23.87
N LYS A 112 0.13 2.72 -23.39
CA LYS A 112 -1.06 3.06 -24.18
C LYS A 112 -0.71 3.91 -25.38
N LEU A 113 0.13 4.94 -25.19
CA LEU A 113 0.55 5.84 -26.25
C LEU A 113 1.39 5.09 -27.30
N SER A 114 2.31 4.23 -26.88
CA SER A 114 3.08 3.35 -27.76
C SER A 114 2.15 2.51 -28.64
N ALA A 115 1.11 1.90 -28.06
CA ALA A 115 0.14 1.09 -28.80
C ALA A 115 -0.76 1.92 -29.74
N GLU A 116 -1.11 3.15 -29.36
CA GLU A 116 -1.83 4.09 -30.23
C GLU A 116 -0.95 4.54 -31.41
N GLN A 117 0.32 4.84 -31.15
CA GLN A 117 1.31 5.25 -32.16
C GLN A 117 1.61 4.11 -33.17
N ASP A 118 1.69 2.85 -32.73
CA ASP A 118 1.84 1.70 -33.63
C ASP A 118 0.60 1.47 -34.51
N LYS A 119 -0.60 1.61 -33.93
CA LYS A 119 -1.86 1.56 -34.70
C LYS A 119 -1.91 2.68 -35.74
N LEU A 120 -1.51 3.89 -35.37
CA LEU A 120 -1.43 5.01 -36.30
C LEU A 120 -0.42 4.73 -37.42
N SER A 121 0.75 4.15 -37.10
CA SER A 121 1.72 3.69 -38.10
C SER A 121 1.09 2.75 -39.14
N HIS A 122 0.27 1.80 -38.69
CA HIS A 122 -0.45 0.89 -39.58
C HIS A 122 -1.51 1.60 -40.43
N ASN A 123 -2.31 2.50 -39.83
CA ASN A 123 -3.33 3.27 -40.54
C ASN A 123 -2.72 4.21 -41.59
N THR A 124 -1.58 4.82 -41.30
CA THR A 124 -0.86 5.70 -42.24
C THR A 124 -0.40 4.97 -43.50
N LYS A 125 -0.09 3.66 -43.41
CA LYS A 125 0.26 2.83 -44.57
C LYS A 125 -0.91 2.59 -45.51
N ASP A 126 -2.15 2.57 -44.99
CA ASP A 126 -3.35 2.40 -45.80
C ASP A 126 -3.70 3.73 -46.50
N ARG A 127 -3.66 3.72 -47.84
CA ARG A 127 -3.97 4.88 -48.67
C ARG A 127 -5.45 5.28 -48.64
N LYS A 128 -6.32 4.44 -48.08
CA LYS A 128 -7.76 4.72 -47.97
C LYS A 128 -8.11 5.70 -46.85
N ASN A 129 -7.25 5.84 -45.85
CA ASN A 129 -7.48 6.73 -44.72
C ASN A 129 -7.20 8.18 -45.13
N ASP A 130 -8.02 9.10 -44.66
CA ASP A 130 -7.87 10.53 -44.95
C ASP A 130 -6.58 11.09 -44.33
N LEU A 131 -5.99 12.10 -44.96
CA LEU A 131 -4.70 12.64 -44.54
C LEU A 131 -4.85 13.65 -43.39
N ASP A 132 -5.90 14.47 -43.44
CA ASP A 132 -6.19 15.46 -42.40
C ASP A 132 -6.54 14.75 -41.07
N ASP A 133 -7.29 13.64 -41.15
CA ASP A 133 -7.58 12.80 -39.98
C ASP A 133 -6.32 12.20 -39.35
N LEU A 134 -5.36 11.75 -40.17
CA LEU A 134 -4.09 11.18 -39.67
C LEU A 134 -3.19 12.25 -39.03
N GLU A 135 -3.18 13.47 -39.58
CA GLU A 135 -2.45 14.61 -39.00
C GLU A 135 -3.03 15.00 -37.64
N ASN A 136 -4.35 15.12 -37.53
CA ASN A 136 -5.03 15.41 -36.27
C ASN A 136 -4.75 14.33 -35.22
N GLN A 137 -4.80 13.06 -35.60
CA GLN A 137 -4.46 11.94 -34.71
C GLN A 137 -2.99 12.01 -34.26
N GLN A 138 -2.05 12.29 -35.17
CA GLN A 138 -0.65 12.43 -34.79
C GLN A 138 -0.44 13.59 -33.81
N GLN A 139 -1.12 14.72 -34.04
CA GLN A 139 -1.01 15.87 -33.17
C GLN A 139 -1.58 15.60 -31.77
N GLU A 140 -2.72 14.90 -31.66
CA GLU A 140 -3.26 14.46 -30.37
C GLU A 140 -2.27 13.53 -29.62
N LEU A 141 -1.58 12.64 -30.34
CA LEU A 141 -0.56 11.78 -29.73
C LEU A 141 0.66 12.58 -29.27
N ASN A 142 1.08 13.62 -30.01
CA ASN A 142 2.15 14.52 -29.60
C ASN A 142 1.78 15.26 -28.31
N ASP A 143 0.55 15.75 -28.20
CA ASP A 143 0.07 16.43 -26.99
C ASP A 143 0.05 15.47 -25.78
N LYS A 144 -0.45 14.23 -25.97
CA LYS A 144 -0.39 13.19 -24.93
C LYS A 144 1.04 12.83 -24.51
N PHE A 145 1.99 12.85 -25.44
CA PHE A 145 3.40 12.61 -25.09
C PHE A 145 3.98 13.77 -24.28
N GLN A 146 3.61 15.01 -24.59
CA GLN A 146 4.02 16.16 -23.79
C GLN A 146 3.50 16.05 -22.35
N GLU A 147 2.26 15.61 -22.15
CA GLU A 147 1.74 15.32 -20.80
C GLU A 147 2.57 14.25 -20.06
N ILE A 148 3.08 13.23 -20.77
CA ILE A 148 3.94 12.19 -20.19
C ILE A 148 5.30 12.78 -19.77
N ARG A 149 5.87 13.69 -20.56
CA ARG A 149 7.12 14.38 -20.20
C ARG A 149 6.93 15.24 -18.96
N ASP A 150 5.84 16.01 -18.91
CA ASP A 150 5.49 16.80 -17.73
C ASP A 150 5.29 15.90 -16.49
N ASP A 151 4.72 14.69 -16.67
CA ASP A 151 4.60 13.69 -15.60
C ASP A 151 5.96 13.11 -15.15
N LEU A 152 6.94 12.98 -16.05
CA LEU A 152 8.30 12.53 -15.74
C LEU A 152 9.10 13.62 -14.99
N ASP A 153 8.92 14.89 -15.37
CA ASP A 153 9.49 16.04 -14.64
C ASP A 153 8.90 16.14 -13.22
N ASP A 154 7.58 15.98 -13.08
CA ASP A 154 6.88 15.94 -11.78
C ASP A 154 7.38 14.77 -10.91
N LEU A 155 7.65 13.60 -11.52
CA LEU A 155 8.26 12.46 -10.82
C LEU A 155 9.66 12.79 -10.28
N GLU A 156 10.49 13.47 -11.07
CA GLU A 156 11.82 13.89 -10.64
C GLU A 156 11.74 14.89 -9.47
N GLN A 157 10.78 15.82 -9.53
CA GLN A 157 10.56 16.77 -8.43
C GLN A 157 10.07 16.05 -7.16
N LYS A 158 9.08 15.18 -7.26
CA LYS A 158 8.56 14.39 -6.13
C LYS A 158 9.66 13.54 -5.50
N ASN A 159 10.55 12.97 -6.30
CA ASN A 159 11.68 12.20 -5.80
C ASN A 159 12.67 13.07 -5.00
N LYS A 160 12.87 14.35 -5.38
CA LYS A 160 13.69 15.31 -4.64
C LYS A 160 13.04 15.78 -3.33
N GLU A 161 11.73 15.60 -3.17
CA GLU A 161 10.98 15.95 -1.95
C GLU A 161 10.98 14.85 -0.88
N LEU A 162 11.45 13.64 -1.23
CA LEU A 162 11.68 12.53 -0.30
C LEU A 162 12.87 12.82 0.62
N GLU A 163 12.80 12.33 1.85
CA GLU A 163 13.93 12.38 2.80
C GLU A 163 15.12 11.55 2.28
N GLU A 164 14.83 10.39 1.68
CA GLU A 164 15.80 9.54 0.99
C GLU A 164 15.38 9.43 -0.50
N PRO A 165 15.89 10.30 -1.39
CA PRO A 165 15.58 10.24 -2.81
C PRO A 165 15.96 8.91 -3.43
N ASN A 166 15.10 8.35 -4.27
CA ASN A 166 15.42 7.15 -5.02
C ASN A 166 16.47 7.45 -6.10
N ASP A 167 17.34 6.48 -6.40
CA ASP A 167 18.32 6.60 -7.48
C ASP A 167 17.65 6.51 -8.85
N LEU A 168 17.20 7.66 -9.37
CA LEU A 168 16.59 7.77 -10.70
C LEU A 168 17.64 7.99 -11.79
N ILE A 169 17.54 7.20 -12.84
CA ILE A 169 18.32 7.40 -14.06
C ILE A 169 17.57 8.39 -14.95
N ASN A 170 18.28 9.40 -15.44
CA ASN A 170 17.75 10.44 -16.33
C ASN A 170 17.16 9.84 -17.63
N THR A 171 15.91 10.23 -17.95
CA THR A 171 15.17 9.78 -19.13
C THR A 171 15.15 10.79 -20.29
N ASP A 172 15.70 12.00 -20.10
CA ASP A 172 15.63 13.13 -21.03
C ASP A 172 16.05 12.77 -22.45
N ASN A 173 17.11 11.98 -22.59
CA ASN A 173 17.61 11.57 -23.90
C ASN A 173 16.58 10.73 -24.67
N SER A 174 15.97 9.75 -24.00
CA SER A 174 14.94 8.89 -24.58
C SER A 174 13.69 9.70 -24.93
N GLU A 175 13.32 10.66 -24.07
CA GLU A 175 12.18 11.54 -24.31
C GLU A 175 12.39 12.44 -25.53
N GLN A 176 13.58 13.03 -25.67
CA GLN A 176 13.92 13.87 -26.81
C GLN A 176 13.91 13.09 -28.12
N GLU A 177 14.44 11.86 -28.13
CA GLU A 177 14.42 11.00 -29.32
C GLU A 177 12.97 10.67 -29.75
N ILE A 178 12.11 10.31 -28.80
CA ILE A 178 10.69 10.03 -29.07
C ILE A 178 9.99 11.27 -29.62
N GLN A 179 10.17 12.43 -28.98
CA GLN A 179 9.58 13.70 -29.42
C GLN A 179 10.01 14.03 -30.86
N GLN A 180 11.30 13.86 -31.16
CA GLN A 180 11.83 14.13 -32.48
C GLN A 180 11.21 13.23 -33.55
N ASP A 181 11.05 11.93 -33.28
CA ASP A 181 10.40 11.01 -34.23
C ASP A 181 8.90 11.29 -34.39
N MET A 182 8.21 11.73 -33.35
CA MET A 182 6.82 12.17 -33.40
C MET A 182 6.62 13.45 -34.23
N GLU A 183 7.51 14.44 -34.09
CA GLU A 183 7.51 15.66 -34.91
C GLU A 183 7.88 15.37 -36.36
N ASN A 184 8.86 14.51 -36.60
CA ASN A 184 9.23 14.05 -37.94
C ASN A 184 8.07 13.33 -38.65
N SER A 185 7.27 12.57 -37.88
CA SER A 185 6.04 11.95 -38.38
C SER A 185 5.04 13.00 -38.85
N LEU A 186 4.74 13.99 -38.01
CA LEU A 186 3.78 15.06 -38.31
C LEU A 186 4.20 15.86 -39.55
N ASN A 187 5.46 16.28 -39.62
CA ASN A 187 6.02 16.97 -40.79
C ASN A 187 5.95 16.10 -42.06
N SER A 188 6.16 14.78 -41.93
CA SER A 188 6.07 13.85 -43.06
C SER A 188 4.63 13.66 -43.54
N LEU A 189 3.64 13.68 -42.64
CA LEU A 189 2.22 13.66 -43.00
C LEU A 189 1.84 14.92 -43.79
N GLN A 190 2.20 16.11 -43.29
CA GLN A 190 1.95 17.40 -43.96
C GLN A 190 2.55 17.47 -45.37
N ASN A 191 3.70 16.83 -45.58
CA ASN A 191 4.36 16.72 -46.88
C ASN A 191 3.85 15.54 -47.74
N ASN A 192 2.77 14.88 -47.33
CA ASN A 192 2.16 13.71 -47.98
C ASN A 192 3.13 12.50 -48.14
N GLN A 193 4.11 12.39 -47.25
CA GLN A 193 5.13 11.33 -47.23
C GLN A 193 4.74 10.18 -46.28
N ARG A 194 3.61 9.53 -46.55
CA ARG A 194 3.04 8.46 -45.69
C ARG A 194 4.01 7.34 -45.28
N ARG A 195 4.93 6.95 -46.17
CA ARG A 195 5.94 5.91 -45.85
C ARG A 195 6.93 6.36 -44.78
N ASN A 196 7.36 7.62 -44.85
CA ASN A 196 8.29 8.20 -43.88
C ASN A 196 7.58 8.43 -42.55
N ALA A 197 6.38 9.03 -42.59
CA ALA A 197 5.54 9.22 -41.41
C ALA A 197 5.30 7.91 -40.65
N SER A 198 4.85 6.88 -41.37
CA SER A 198 4.62 5.56 -40.78
C SER A 198 5.88 4.94 -40.16
N LYS A 199 7.06 5.17 -40.76
CA LYS A 199 8.33 4.69 -40.21
C LYS A 199 8.68 5.41 -38.91
N SER A 200 8.61 6.74 -38.88
CA SER A 200 8.83 7.54 -37.68
C SER A 200 7.81 7.22 -36.57
N GLN A 201 6.53 7.00 -36.92
CA GLN A 201 5.51 6.52 -35.98
C GLN A 201 5.91 5.20 -35.32
N LYS A 202 6.37 4.24 -36.12
CA LYS A 202 6.79 2.94 -35.61
C LYS A 202 8.04 3.03 -34.72
N ASN A 203 9.01 3.85 -35.10
CA ASN A 203 10.20 4.08 -34.28
C ASN A 203 9.84 4.72 -32.93
N ALA A 204 9.03 5.78 -32.94
CA ALA A 204 8.56 6.42 -31.71
C ALA A 204 7.81 5.42 -30.80
N SER A 205 6.96 4.57 -31.37
CA SER A 205 6.26 3.52 -30.63
C SER A 205 7.23 2.53 -29.97
N GLU A 206 8.25 2.06 -30.71
CA GLU A 206 9.27 1.14 -30.20
C GLU A 206 10.11 1.79 -29.08
N GLN A 207 10.49 3.06 -29.23
CA GLN A 207 11.21 3.82 -28.19
C GLN A 207 10.36 4.08 -26.95
N MET A 208 9.07 4.42 -27.09
CA MET A 208 8.15 4.54 -25.95
C MET A 208 8.02 3.22 -25.18
N GLN A 209 8.00 2.09 -25.89
CA GLN A 209 7.95 0.78 -25.26
C GLN A 209 9.26 0.46 -24.52
N GLN A 210 10.42 0.80 -25.10
CA GLN A 210 11.71 0.66 -24.43
C GLN A 210 11.82 1.54 -23.18
N LEU A 211 11.33 2.78 -23.23
CA LEU A 211 11.29 3.67 -22.08
C LEU A 211 10.38 3.13 -20.98
N SER A 212 9.21 2.61 -21.34
CA SER A 212 8.31 1.93 -20.40
C SER A 212 8.96 0.71 -19.74
N ASP A 213 9.58 -0.18 -20.53
CA ASP A 213 10.30 -1.36 -20.01
C ASP A 213 11.47 -0.96 -19.10
N PHE A 214 12.15 0.14 -19.43
CA PHE A 214 13.21 0.72 -18.62
C PHE A 214 12.68 1.21 -17.26
N LEU A 215 11.58 1.97 -17.24
CA LEU A 215 10.95 2.45 -16.02
C LEU A 215 10.44 1.29 -15.13
N ILE A 216 9.88 0.24 -15.73
CA ILE A 216 9.48 -0.99 -15.01
C ILE A 216 10.71 -1.67 -14.38
N SER A 217 11.80 -1.80 -15.15
CA SER A 217 13.03 -2.42 -14.68
C SER A 217 13.67 -1.60 -13.55
N MET A 218 13.63 -0.28 -13.67
CA MET A 218 14.08 0.65 -12.63
C MET A 218 13.24 0.50 -11.36
N GLN A 219 11.90 0.47 -11.46
CA GLN A 219 11.00 0.25 -10.32
C GLN A 219 11.29 -1.08 -9.61
N GLN A 220 11.52 -2.16 -10.36
CA GLN A 220 11.89 -3.45 -9.79
C GLN A 220 13.24 -3.43 -9.09
N PHE A 221 14.23 -2.76 -9.70
CA PHE A 221 15.56 -2.62 -9.11
C PHE A 221 15.52 -1.81 -7.81
N MET A 222 14.83 -0.68 -7.78
CA MET A 222 14.64 0.15 -6.58
C MET A 222 13.99 -0.65 -5.45
N ASN A 223 12.89 -1.35 -5.74
CA ASN A 223 12.21 -2.19 -4.75
C ASN A 223 13.11 -3.31 -4.21
N GLN A 224 13.94 -3.92 -5.05
CA GLN A 224 14.87 -4.97 -4.63
C GLN A 224 16.01 -4.41 -3.78
N GLN A 225 16.57 -3.25 -4.15
CA GLN A 225 17.63 -2.60 -3.41
C GLN A 225 17.14 -2.15 -2.04
N SER A 226 16.00 -1.45 -1.98
CA SER A 226 15.35 -1.04 -0.73
C SER A 226 15.07 -2.25 0.17
N LEU A 227 14.52 -3.33 -0.38
CA LEU A 227 14.29 -4.56 0.39
C LEU A 227 15.59 -5.17 0.93
N MET A 228 16.69 -5.13 0.17
CA MET A 228 17.99 -5.65 0.60
C MET A 228 18.59 -4.79 1.72
N GLU A 229 18.52 -3.47 1.58
CA GLU A 229 18.97 -2.51 2.59
C GLU A 229 18.15 -2.65 3.88
N ASP A 230 16.83 -2.81 3.77
CA ASP A 230 15.95 -3.07 4.91
C ASP A 230 16.31 -4.39 5.61
N ILE A 231 16.53 -5.47 4.87
CA ILE A 231 16.98 -6.76 5.44
C ILE A 231 18.30 -6.60 6.20
N HIS A 232 19.26 -5.83 5.65
CA HIS A 232 20.54 -5.59 6.30
C HIS A 232 20.38 -4.79 7.59
N ALA A 233 19.67 -3.66 7.54
CA ALA A 233 19.40 -2.82 8.70
C ALA A 233 18.67 -3.60 9.80
N LEU A 234 17.68 -4.42 9.43
CA LEU A 234 16.90 -5.22 10.36
C LEU A 234 17.77 -6.29 11.06
N ARG A 235 18.76 -6.88 10.35
CA ARG A 235 19.74 -7.78 10.97
C ARG A 235 20.66 -7.07 11.96
N GLU A 236 21.16 -5.89 11.62
CA GLU A 236 22.01 -5.09 12.52
C GLU A 236 21.24 -4.66 13.78
N ILE A 237 19.99 -4.20 13.60
CA ILE A 237 19.09 -3.87 14.71
C ILE A 237 18.87 -5.10 15.60
N LEU A 238 18.59 -6.27 15.01
CA LEU A 238 18.44 -7.52 15.75
C LEU A 238 19.70 -7.91 16.53
N GLU A 239 20.88 -7.79 15.91
CA GLU A 239 22.16 -8.09 16.57
C GLU A 239 22.39 -7.16 17.78
N ASN A 240 22.19 -5.86 17.60
CA ASN A 240 22.30 -4.88 18.68
C ASN A 240 21.29 -5.15 19.80
N LEU A 241 20.05 -5.47 19.44
CA LEU A 241 18.99 -5.77 20.40
C LEU A 241 19.27 -7.05 21.21
N VAL A 242 19.81 -8.09 20.57
CA VAL A 242 20.25 -9.32 21.25
C VAL A 242 21.42 -9.03 22.20
N GLN A 243 22.38 -8.21 21.77
CA GLN A 243 23.49 -7.79 22.64
C GLN A 243 22.98 -7.04 23.88
N LEU A 244 22.07 -6.09 23.69
CA LEU A 244 21.46 -5.34 24.80
C LEU A 244 20.65 -6.24 25.74
N SER A 245 19.98 -7.26 25.21
CA SER A 245 19.30 -8.28 26.02
C SER A 245 20.28 -8.98 26.98
N PHE A 246 21.44 -9.42 26.48
CA PHE A 246 22.45 -10.06 27.32
C PHE A 246 23.07 -9.10 28.33
N ASP A 247 23.39 -7.86 27.91
CA ASP A 247 23.94 -6.84 28.80
C ASP A 247 22.96 -6.51 29.94
N GLN A 248 21.66 -6.40 29.63
CA GLN A 248 20.60 -6.19 30.60
C GLN A 248 20.41 -7.40 31.54
N GLU A 249 20.49 -8.63 31.02
CA GLU A 249 20.39 -9.86 31.82
C GLU A 249 21.55 -10.00 32.82
N ASP A 250 22.77 -9.73 32.38
CA ASP A 250 23.95 -9.80 33.24
C ASP A 250 23.93 -8.70 34.31
N LEU A 251 23.53 -7.48 33.93
CA LEU A 251 23.33 -6.39 34.89
C LEU A 251 22.24 -6.73 35.92
N MET A 252 21.14 -7.36 35.51
CA MET A 252 20.11 -7.85 36.43
C MET A 252 20.66 -8.85 37.45
N LYS A 253 21.44 -9.84 36.99
CA LYS A 253 22.05 -10.87 37.86
C LYS A 253 22.99 -10.22 38.87
N ASP A 254 23.79 -9.26 38.44
CA ASP A 254 24.75 -8.57 39.29
C ASP A 254 24.07 -7.60 40.26
N LEU A 255 23.02 -6.91 39.82
CA LEU A 255 22.18 -6.07 40.67
C LEU A 255 21.59 -6.91 41.81
N ILE A 256 21.00 -8.07 41.50
CA ILE A 256 20.41 -8.99 42.49
C ILE A 256 21.44 -9.48 43.54
N ARG A 257 22.71 -9.61 43.18
CA ARG A 257 23.77 -10.09 44.09
C ARG A 257 24.48 -8.96 44.86
N THR A 258 24.46 -7.74 44.34
CA THR A 258 25.20 -6.61 44.92
C THR A 258 24.42 -5.92 46.02
N ASN A 259 25.08 -5.60 47.14
CA ASN A 259 24.47 -4.82 48.21
C ASN A 259 24.44 -3.34 47.81
N VAL A 260 23.39 -2.63 48.17
CA VAL A 260 23.20 -1.19 47.92
C VAL A 260 24.36 -0.35 48.47
N SER A 261 24.97 -0.77 49.59
CA SER A 261 26.12 -0.06 50.18
C SER A 261 27.47 -0.41 49.54
N ASP A 262 27.52 -1.36 48.61
CA ASP A 262 28.74 -1.72 47.89
C ASP A 262 29.09 -0.62 46.85
N PRO A 263 30.32 -0.11 46.79
CA PRO A 263 30.74 0.86 45.77
C PRO A 263 30.42 0.42 44.33
N ARG A 264 30.40 -0.89 44.05
CA ARG A 264 30.04 -1.45 42.74
C ARG A 264 28.59 -1.15 42.34
N TYR A 265 27.71 -0.85 43.29
CA TYR A 265 26.33 -0.47 42.99
C TYR A 265 26.24 0.80 42.13
N ILE A 266 27.18 1.74 42.30
CA ILE A 266 27.27 2.94 41.46
C ILE A 266 27.66 2.58 40.02
N GLN A 267 28.54 1.60 39.85
CA GLN A 267 28.91 1.07 38.54
C GLN A 267 27.72 0.44 37.83
N LEU A 268 26.90 -0.34 38.54
CA LEU A 268 25.68 -0.91 37.96
C LEU A 268 24.68 0.17 37.50
N ILE A 269 24.61 1.32 38.17
CA ILE A 269 23.81 2.46 37.69
C ILE A 269 24.38 3.03 36.39
N GLN A 270 25.70 3.16 36.30
CA GLN A 270 26.36 3.64 35.07
C GLN A 270 26.16 2.66 33.91
N ASP A 271 26.28 1.35 34.17
CA ASP A 271 26.06 0.32 33.17
C ASP A 271 24.60 0.32 32.70
N GLN A 272 23.62 0.53 33.61
CA GLN A 272 22.21 0.66 33.24
C GLN A 272 21.94 1.93 32.42
N SER A 273 22.61 3.03 32.73
CA SER A 273 22.53 4.27 31.94
C SER A 273 23.11 4.06 30.55
N LYS A 274 24.19 3.29 30.43
CA LYS A 274 24.77 2.95 29.13
C LYS A 274 23.80 2.11 28.28
N ILE A 275 23.15 1.11 28.89
CA ILE A 275 22.11 0.32 28.21
C ILE A 275 20.97 1.24 27.72
N ASN A 276 20.58 2.25 28.50
CA ASN A 276 19.59 3.23 28.07
C ASN A 276 20.04 4.02 26.83
N ASP A 277 21.27 4.51 26.82
CA ASP A 277 21.83 5.26 25.69
C ASP A 277 21.95 4.36 24.43
N ASP A 278 22.39 3.12 24.60
CA ASP A 278 22.52 2.15 23.51
C ASP A 278 21.13 1.74 22.96
N LEU A 279 20.10 1.62 23.81
CA LEU A 279 18.71 1.38 23.40
C LEU A 279 18.14 2.55 22.58
N GLN A 280 18.49 3.78 22.93
CA GLN A 280 18.06 4.96 22.15
C GLN A 280 18.60 4.91 20.71
N MET A 281 19.84 4.45 20.50
CA MET A 281 20.39 4.26 19.15
C MET A 281 19.62 3.19 18.35
N VAL A 282 19.17 2.13 19.03
CA VAL A 282 18.34 1.08 18.42
C VAL A 282 16.95 1.60 18.09
N GLU A 283 16.34 2.42 18.95
CA GLU A 283 15.08 3.12 18.68
C GLU A 283 15.17 3.99 17.43
N ASP A 284 16.21 4.84 17.32
CA ASP A 284 16.37 5.73 16.17
C ASP A 284 16.52 4.93 14.86
N SER A 285 17.25 3.82 14.91
CA SER A 285 17.42 2.90 13.77
C SER A 285 16.12 2.21 13.39
N LEU A 286 15.34 1.75 14.38
CA LEU A 286 14.02 1.16 14.19
C LEU A 286 13.03 2.16 13.61
N TYR A 287 13.05 3.40 14.10
CA TYR A 287 12.22 4.48 13.62
C TYR A 287 12.52 4.81 12.15
N ALA A 288 13.80 4.91 11.78
CA ALA A 288 14.23 5.09 10.38
C ALA A 288 13.72 3.94 9.48
N LEU A 289 13.90 2.69 9.91
CA LEU A 289 13.40 1.52 9.17
C LEU A 289 11.86 1.55 9.03
N SER A 290 11.17 2.01 10.06
CA SER A 290 9.70 2.11 10.07
C SER A 290 9.17 3.12 9.04
N LYS A 291 9.93 4.17 8.72
CA LYS A 291 9.60 5.11 7.63
C LYS A 291 9.58 4.48 6.25
N ARG A 292 10.23 3.33 6.07
CA ARG A 292 10.27 2.60 4.80
C ARG A 292 9.34 1.40 4.78
N GLN A 293 9.16 0.74 5.93
CA GLN A 293 8.31 -0.45 6.04
C GLN A 293 7.08 -0.23 6.93
N ILE A 294 5.91 -0.27 6.30
CA ILE A 294 4.58 -0.08 6.92
C ILE A 294 4.26 -1.22 7.89
N SER A 295 4.62 -2.46 7.55
CA SER A 295 4.19 -3.66 8.29
C SER A 295 4.80 -3.82 9.70
N ILE A 296 5.81 -3.02 10.06
CA ILE A 296 6.53 -3.13 11.34
C ILE A 296 5.90 -2.23 12.43
N GLN A 297 4.90 -1.41 12.08
CA GLN A 297 4.49 -0.20 12.80
C GLN A 297 4.02 -0.37 14.26
N SER A 298 2.81 -0.89 14.47
CA SER A 298 2.08 -0.66 15.73
C SER A 298 2.66 -1.43 16.91
N PHE A 299 3.28 -2.59 16.63
CA PHE A 299 3.89 -3.41 17.67
C PHE A 299 5.26 -2.90 18.11
N VAL A 300 6.10 -2.43 17.18
CA VAL A 300 7.45 -1.95 17.52
C VAL A 300 7.39 -0.69 18.38
N ASN A 301 6.58 0.29 18.01
CA ASN A 301 6.44 1.53 18.80
C ASN A 301 6.00 1.23 20.24
N ARG A 302 5.00 0.36 20.40
CA ARG A 302 4.49 -0.06 21.71
C ARG A 302 5.56 -0.73 22.56
N GLU A 303 6.36 -1.63 21.99
CA GLU A 303 7.41 -2.30 22.75
C GLU A 303 8.57 -1.35 23.09
N ILE A 304 8.92 -0.41 22.21
CA ILE A 304 9.91 0.65 22.50
C ILE A 304 9.44 1.54 23.65
N GLU A 305 8.18 1.99 23.65
CA GLU A 305 7.62 2.81 24.73
C GLU A 305 7.69 2.08 26.09
N ILE A 306 7.34 0.79 26.08
CA ILE A 306 7.44 -0.06 27.29
C ILE A 306 8.89 -0.19 27.75
N ILE A 307 9.84 -0.36 26.83
CA ILE A 307 11.27 -0.40 27.14
C ILE A 307 11.70 0.91 27.80
N ASN A 308 11.49 2.05 27.14
CA ASN A 308 11.94 3.37 27.60
C ASN A 308 11.39 3.68 28.99
N ARG A 309 10.08 3.55 29.20
CA ARG A 309 9.45 3.77 30.50
C ARG A 309 10.04 2.89 31.60
N ASN A 310 10.24 1.59 31.34
CA ASN A 310 10.77 0.69 32.36
C ASN A 310 12.28 0.89 32.60
N VAL A 311 13.06 1.32 31.62
CA VAL A 311 14.48 1.66 31.81
C VAL A 311 14.61 2.94 32.66
N GLU A 312 13.83 3.98 32.38
CA GLU A 312 13.80 5.20 33.20
C GLU A 312 13.40 4.90 34.65
N GLU A 313 12.32 4.15 34.86
CA GLU A 313 11.90 3.74 36.20
C GLU A 313 12.95 2.84 36.88
N THR A 314 13.67 2.01 36.12
CA THR A 314 14.79 1.23 36.66
C THR A 314 15.87 2.15 37.21
N LEU A 315 16.32 3.14 36.43
CA LEU A 315 17.32 4.13 36.86
C LEU A 315 16.84 4.89 38.10
N GLU A 316 15.60 5.36 38.11
CA GLU A 316 15.01 6.05 39.26
C GLU A 316 15.04 5.17 40.52
N TYR A 317 14.61 3.92 40.41
CA TYR A 317 14.65 2.99 41.53
C TYR A 317 16.07 2.64 41.97
N MET A 318 17.01 2.53 41.04
CA MET A 318 18.41 2.27 41.38
C MET A 318 19.03 3.44 42.14
N HIS A 319 18.80 4.69 41.69
CA HIS A 319 19.23 5.90 42.39
C HIS A 319 18.62 6.03 43.79
N ASN A 320 17.35 5.64 43.93
CA ASN A 320 16.63 5.61 45.20
C ASN A 320 16.91 4.37 46.06
N HIS A 321 17.90 3.55 45.68
CA HIS A 321 18.29 2.32 46.39
C HIS A 321 17.16 1.28 46.53
N ARG A 322 16.12 1.36 45.71
CA ARG A 322 14.97 0.43 45.66
C ARG A 322 15.26 -0.72 44.70
N LYS A 323 16.29 -1.50 45.03
CA LYS A 323 16.80 -2.60 44.20
C LYS A 323 15.75 -3.63 43.75
N VAL A 324 14.79 -3.98 44.62
CA VAL A 324 13.75 -4.98 44.27
C VAL A 324 12.86 -4.44 43.15
N ASN A 325 12.44 -3.17 43.27
CA ASN A 325 11.63 -2.52 42.25
C ASN A 325 12.39 -2.36 40.93
N ALA A 326 13.66 -1.94 41.00
CA ALA A 326 14.54 -1.87 39.82
C ALA A 326 14.62 -3.23 39.11
N SER A 327 14.86 -4.32 39.85
CA SER A 327 14.92 -5.67 39.27
C SER A 327 13.61 -6.10 38.60
N THR A 328 12.45 -5.72 39.15
CA THR A 328 11.16 -5.97 38.50
C THR A 328 11.02 -5.19 37.19
N LYS A 329 11.47 -3.93 37.15
CA LYS A 329 11.42 -3.12 35.94
C LYS A 329 12.36 -3.62 34.85
N GLN A 330 13.55 -4.07 35.22
CA GLN A 330 14.46 -4.74 34.28
C GLN A 330 13.87 -6.02 33.68
N GLN A 331 13.04 -6.78 34.42
CA GLN A 331 12.33 -7.93 33.86
C GLN A 331 11.32 -7.53 32.78
N TYR A 332 10.63 -6.40 32.95
CA TYR A 332 9.75 -5.87 31.91
C TYR A 332 10.54 -5.42 30.68
N VAL A 333 11.68 -4.74 30.86
CA VAL A 333 12.60 -4.39 29.76
C VAL A 333 13.02 -5.64 28.99
N MET A 334 13.47 -6.69 29.67
CA MET A 334 13.84 -7.97 29.03
C MET A 334 12.67 -8.61 28.27
N THR A 335 11.46 -8.54 28.80
CA THR A 335 10.28 -9.09 28.13
C THR A 335 10.02 -8.37 26.81
N SER A 336 10.05 -7.02 26.83
CA SER A 336 9.82 -6.21 25.63
C SER A 336 10.94 -6.33 24.60
N ILE A 337 12.21 -6.37 25.03
CA ILE A 337 13.35 -6.63 24.14
C ILE A 337 13.17 -7.97 23.41
N ASN A 338 12.75 -9.03 24.12
CA ASN A 338 12.54 -10.35 23.53
C ASN A 338 11.33 -10.38 22.57
N ASN A 339 10.23 -9.69 22.92
CA ASN A 339 9.07 -9.54 22.05
C ASN A 339 9.45 -8.82 20.75
N LEU A 340 10.20 -7.72 20.87
CA LEU A 340 10.66 -6.93 19.74
C LEU A 340 11.63 -7.74 18.86
N ALA A 341 12.57 -8.48 19.46
CA ALA A 341 13.46 -9.39 18.74
C ALA A 341 12.68 -10.49 17.97
N LEU A 342 11.66 -11.07 18.60
CA LEU A 342 10.82 -12.08 17.94
C LEU A 342 10.09 -11.50 16.73
N LEU A 343 9.41 -10.37 16.89
CA LEU A 343 8.68 -9.71 15.80
C LEU A 343 9.61 -9.32 14.65
N LEU A 344 10.74 -8.69 14.97
CA LEU A 344 11.74 -8.32 13.97
C LEU A 344 12.29 -9.56 13.24
N SER A 345 12.50 -10.67 13.94
CA SER A 345 12.94 -11.92 13.30
C SER A 345 11.89 -12.50 12.34
N GLU A 346 10.61 -12.38 12.67
CA GLU A 346 9.51 -12.81 11.80
C GLU A 346 9.38 -11.90 10.56
N ALA A 347 9.46 -10.59 10.76
CA ALA A 347 9.48 -9.61 9.69
C ALA A 347 10.68 -9.84 8.75
N LEU A 348 11.87 -10.06 9.30
CA LEU A 348 13.07 -10.43 8.53
C LEU A 348 12.83 -11.69 7.70
N ARG A 349 12.29 -12.75 8.31
CA ARG A 349 12.00 -14.01 7.61
C ARG A 349 11.01 -13.81 6.46
N GLN A 350 10.00 -12.95 6.66
CA GLN A 350 9.03 -12.62 5.62
C GLN A 350 9.68 -11.85 4.47
N MET A 351 10.53 -10.86 4.77
CA MET A 351 11.30 -10.13 3.77
C MET A 351 12.25 -11.05 2.98
N GLU A 352 12.95 -11.95 3.66
CA GLU A 352 13.85 -12.94 3.03
C GLU A 352 13.08 -13.93 2.14
N GLN A 353 11.88 -14.34 2.53
CA GLN A 353 11.01 -15.18 1.69
C GLN A 353 10.57 -14.45 0.42
N ASN A 354 10.19 -13.17 0.52
CA ASN A 354 9.83 -12.34 -0.63
C ASN A 354 11.00 -12.20 -1.60
N LEU A 355 12.22 -11.94 -1.08
CA LEU A 355 13.43 -11.87 -1.89
C LEU A 355 13.76 -13.22 -2.56
N SER A 356 13.58 -14.32 -1.84
CA SER A 356 13.84 -15.68 -2.33
C SER A 356 12.92 -16.05 -3.50
N MET A 357 11.65 -15.65 -3.47
CA MET A 357 10.71 -15.86 -4.58
C MET A 357 11.11 -15.11 -5.85
N CYS A 358 11.73 -13.92 -5.72
CA CYS A 358 12.29 -13.19 -6.86
C CYS A 358 13.57 -13.84 -7.41
N SER A 359 14.36 -14.52 -6.58
CA SER A 359 15.62 -15.16 -6.99
C SER A 359 15.43 -16.52 -7.69
N SER A 360 14.34 -17.25 -7.40
CA SER A 360 14.04 -18.54 -8.03
C SER A 360 13.23 -18.37 -9.32
N SER A 361 13.93 -18.13 -10.44
CA SER A 361 13.48 -18.39 -11.81
C SER A 361 12.11 -17.80 -12.26
N SER A 362 12.05 -16.50 -12.60
CA SER A 362 11.19 -15.93 -13.68
C SER A 362 11.29 -14.39 -13.82
N CYS A 363 12.49 -13.83 -13.93
CA CYS A 363 12.67 -12.43 -14.35
C CYS A 363 13.68 -12.30 -15.49
N LYS A 364 13.56 -13.16 -16.52
CA LYS A 364 14.20 -12.94 -17.82
C LYS A 364 13.23 -13.22 -18.96
N SER A 365 12.81 -12.13 -19.60
CA SER A 365 12.38 -11.98 -21.00
C SER A 365 11.80 -13.22 -21.71
N SER A 366 10.49 -13.19 -21.95
CA SER A 366 9.93 -13.59 -23.24
C SER A 366 8.50 -13.05 -23.40
N GLY A 367 8.33 -12.13 -24.36
CA GLY A 367 7.20 -12.07 -25.29
C GLY A 367 5.78 -12.03 -24.72
N SER A 368 5.09 -10.95 -25.02
CA SER A 368 3.65 -10.72 -24.92
C SER A 368 2.80 -11.99 -25.15
N PRO A 369 1.76 -12.16 -24.32
CA PRO A 369 0.43 -12.40 -24.87
C PRO A 369 -0.54 -11.33 -24.37
N LYS A 370 -1.16 -10.64 -25.36
CA LYS A 370 -2.31 -9.74 -25.32
C LYS A 370 -3.10 -9.65 -23.99
N PRO A 371 -3.47 -8.44 -23.52
CA PRO A 371 -4.39 -8.25 -22.42
C PRO A 371 -5.80 -8.65 -22.86
N GLY A 372 -6.27 -9.78 -22.32
CA GLY A 372 -7.60 -10.31 -22.56
C GLY A 372 -8.06 -11.12 -21.36
N LYS A 373 -8.76 -10.44 -20.43
CA LYS A 373 -9.54 -11.00 -19.32
C LYS A 373 -8.80 -11.92 -18.33
N GLY A 374 -8.61 -11.42 -17.11
CA GLY A 374 -8.89 -12.21 -15.91
C GLY A 374 -7.86 -12.12 -14.79
N LYS A 375 -8.25 -11.45 -13.71
CA LYS A 375 -7.92 -11.75 -12.30
C LYS A 375 -6.46 -12.10 -12.00
N SER A 376 -5.69 -11.09 -11.63
CA SER A 376 -4.58 -11.23 -10.70
C SER A 376 -5.13 -10.92 -9.31
N GLY A 377 -5.51 -11.97 -8.57
CA GLY A 377 -5.66 -11.87 -7.12
C GLY A 377 -4.37 -12.39 -6.50
N LYS A 378 -4.04 -11.90 -5.30
CA LYS A 378 -3.27 -12.67 -4.30
C LYS A 378 -3.45 -14.16 -4.57
N ASN A 379 -2.38 -14.88 -4.91
CA ASN A 379 -2.46 -16.30 -5.26
C ASN A 379 -3.26 -17.00 -4.17
N SER A 380 -4.52 -17.30 -4.46
CA SER A 380 -5.43 -17.80 -3.44
C SER A 380 -4.88 -19.16 -2.98
N LEU A 381 -5.13 -19.56 -1.74
CA LEU A 381 -4.73 -20.89 -1.27
C LEU A 381 -5.18 -22.01 -2.23
N SER A 382 -6.29 -21.75 -2.94
CA SER A 382 -6.79 -22.58 -4.04
C SER A 382 -5.88 -22.62 -5.27
N ASP A 383 -5.28 -21.50 -5.68
CA ASP A 383 -4.34 -21.44 -6.81
C ASP A 383 -3.03 -22.17 -6.50
N LEU A 384 -2.52 -22.05 -5.26
CA LEU A 384 -1.37 -22.82 -4.77
C LEU A 384 -1.68 -24.32 -4.77
N GLN A 385 -2.85 -24.71 -4.25
CA GLN A 385 -3.30 -26.11 -4.28
C GLN A 385 -3.48 -26.63 -5.73
N LYS A 386 -3.93 -25.78 -6.66
CA LYS A 386 -4.06 -26.14 -8.08
C LYS A 386 -2.71 -26.42 -8.73
N GLN A 387 -1.70 -25.61 -8.43
CA GLN A 387 -0.34 -25.81 -8.93
C GLN A 387 0.28 -27.08 -8.34
N LEU A 388 0.02 -27.35 -7.07
CA LEU A 388 0.44 -28.57 -6.40
C LEU A 388 -0.20 -29.82 -7.04
N ASN A 389 -1.52 -29.79 -7.28
CA ASN A 389 -2.24 -30.88 -7.94
C ASN A 389 -1.69 -31.17 -9.35
N LYS A 390 -1.38 -30.12 -10.12
CA LYS A 390 -0.74 -30.27 -11.45
C LYS A 390 0.65 -30.91 -11.36
N SER A 391 1.44 -30.54 -10.34
CA SER A 391 2.78 -31.08 -10.14
C SER A 391 2.74 -32.56 -9.74
N ILE A 392 1.77 -32.94 -8.89
CA ILE A 392 1.51 -34.33 -8.51
C ILE A 392 1.03 -35.16 -9.73
N GLU A 393 0.17 -34.60 -10.58
CA GLU A 393 -0.32 -35.26 -11.80
C GLU A 393 0.78 -35.44 -12.86
N GLN A 394 1.64 -34.43 -13.05
CA GLN A 394 2.83 -34.54 -13.90
C GLN A 394 3.80 -35.61 -13.41
N LEU A 395 4.02 -35.69 -12.09
CA LEU A 395 4.88 -36.70 -11.48
C LEU A 395 4.30 -38.11 -11.65
N LYS A 396 2.97 -38.26 -11.52
CA LYS A 396 2.27 -39.52 -11.80
C LYS A 396 2.37 -39.95 -13.25
N ASN A 397 2.13 -39.03 -14.19
CA ASN A 397 2.24 -39.33 -15.63
C ASN A 397 3.68 -39.69 -16.03
N GLY A 398 4.67 -39.11 -15.34
CA GLY A 398 6.08 -39.51 -15.45
C GLY A 398 6.40 -40.90 -14.86
N MET A 399 5.60 -41.40 -13.92
CA MET A 399 5.69 -42.76 -13.37
C MET A 399 5.00 -43.80 -14.28
N GLU A 400 3.85 -43.47 -14.86
CA GLU A 400 3.11 -44.38 -15.77
C GLU A 400 3.75 -44.50 -17.17
N GLY A 401 4.68 -43.60 -17.54
CA GLY A 401 5.41 -43.63 -18.82
C GLY A 401 6.63 -44.59 -18.89
N LYS A 402 7.00 -45.26 -17.80
CA LYS A 402 8.15 -46.19 -17.75
C LYS A 402 7.77 -47.63 -18.06
N ASP A 403 7.40 -47.89 -19.31
CA ASP A 403 7.39 -49.27 -19.84
C ASP A 403 8.07 -49.41 -21.21
N LYS A 404 8.93 -48.45 -21.58
CA LYS A 404 9.86 -48.60 -22.72
C LYS A 404 11.23 -48.00 -22.44
N GLY A 405 12.19 -48.87 -22.14
CA GLY A 405 13.59 -48.73 -22.54
C GLY A 405 14.49 -47.76 -21.76
N HIS A 406 15.25 -48.31 -20.81
CA HIS A 406 16.62 -47.93 -20.43
C HIS A 406 17.04 -46.44 -20.55
N SER A 407 17.03 -45.74 -19.41
CA SER A 407 18.17 -44.92 -19.00
C SER A 407 18.22 -44.77 -17.48
N ARG A 408 19.36 -45.18 -16.92
CA ARG A 408 19.79 -44.90 -15.56
C ARG A 408 19.98 -43.39 -15.43
N MET A 409 19.09 -42.74 -14.69
CA MET A 409 19.33 -41.40 -14.13
C MET A 409 18.73 -41.38 -12.72
N GLY A 410 19.58 -41.04 -11.75
CA GLY A 410 19.51 -41.21 -10.30
C GLY A 410 18.14 -41.34 -9.61
N GLY A 411 17.99 -42.40 -8.80
CA GLY A 411 16.92 -42.55 -7.80
C GLY A 411 16.92 -41.49 -6.67
N GLN A 412 17.82 -40.52 -6.71
CA GLN A 412 17.88 -39.38 -5.77
C GLN A 412 16.95 -38.21 -6.15
N SER A 413 16.49 -38.10 -7.41
CA SER A 413 15.67 -36.96 -7.85
C SER A 413 14.18 -37.06 -7.46
N MET A 414 13.60 -38.27 -7.41
CA MET A 414 12.16 -38.44 -7.16
C MET A 414 11.79 -38.25 -5.68
N SER A 415 12.62 -38.79 -4.77
CA SER A 415 12.33 -38.64 -3.32
C SER A 415 12.47 -37.18 -2.89
N GLU A 416 13.38 -36.44 -3.50
CA GLU A 416 13.52 -35.01 -3.28
C GLU A 416 12.32 -34.22 -3.84
N GLN A 417 11.82 -34.58 -5.03
CA GLN A 417 10.61 -33.97 -5.59
C GLN A 417 9.36 -34.25 -4.72
N LEU A 418 9.19 -35.49 -4.23
CA LEU A 418 8.09 -35.85 -3.34
C LEU A 418 8.20 -35.15 -1.98
N ALA A 419 9.40 -35.03 -1.42
CA ALA A 419 9.64 -34.29 -0.18
C ALA A 419 9.32 -32.79 -0.35
N ARG A 420 9.68 -32.20 -1.50
CA ARG A 420 9.31 -30.81 -1.84
C ARG A 420 7.79 -30.64 -1.98
N LEU A 421 7.10 -31.59 -2.59
CA LEU A 421 5.63 -31.55 -2.73
C LEU A 421 4.93 -31.73 -1.36
N ALA A 422 5.46 -32.59 -0.49
CA ALA A 422 4.97 -32.74 0.87
C ALA A 422 5.15 -31.45 1.69
N ALA A 423 6.33 -30.82 1.61
CA ALA A 423 6.59 -29.54 2.25
C ALA A 423 5.68 -28.41 1.72
N GLN A 424 5.36 -28.42 0.41
CA GLN A 424 4.38 -27.48 -0.16
C GLN A 424 2.96 -27.74 0.35
N GLN A 425 2.54 -29.00 0.49
CA GLN A 425 1.24 -29.35 1.07
C GLN A 425 1.16 -28.91 2.55
N GLU A 426 2.24 -29.11 3.31
CA GLU A 426 2.33 -28.70 4.71
C GLU A 426 2.27 -27.17 4.85
N ALA A 427 2.95 -26.43 3.98
CA ALA A 427 2.89 -24.97 3.98
C ALA A 427 1.45 -24.46 3.74
N ILE A 428 0.73 -25.08 2.78
CA ILE A 428 -0.67 -24.77 2.52
C ILE A 428 -1.55 -25.10 3.74
N ARG A 429 -1.30 -26.24 4.40
CA ARG A 429 -2.04 -26.66 5.60
C ARG A 429 -1.81 -25.71 6.77
N ARG A 430 -0.57 -25.26 6.99
CA ARG A 430 -0.22 -24.28 8.04
C ARG A 430 -0.88 -22.93 7.80
N GLN A 431 -0.85 -22.43 6.56
CA GLN A 431 -1.56 -21.19 6.20
C GLN A 431 -3.07 -21.30 6.43
N LEU A 432 -3.66 -22.47 6.12
CA LEU A 432 -5.07 -22.73 6.41
C LEU A 432 -5.37 -22.78 7.92
N GLN A 433 -4.43 -23.24 8.74
CA GLN A 433 -4.54 -23.29 10.19
C GLN A 433 -4.46 -21.89 10.83
N GLU A 434 -3.48 -21.09 10.42
CA GLU A 434 -3.36 -19.69 10.84
C GLU A 434 -4.63 -18.90 10.50
N TYR A 435 -5.16 -19.13 9.29
CA TYR A 435 -6.42 -18.56 8.85
C TYR A 435 -7.62 -18.98 9.72
N LEU A 436 -7.68 -20.24 10.17
CA LEU A 436 -8.72 -20.72 11.07
C LEU A 436 -8.64 -20.08 12.46
N ASP A 437 -7.43 -19.88 12.96
CA ASP A 437 -7.25 -19.32 14.30
C ASP A 437 -7.62 -17.82 14.32
N GLN A 438 -7.35 -17.09 13.23
CA GLN A 438 -7.89 -15.74 13.00
C GLN A 438 -9.43 -15.69 12.99
N ILE A 439 -10.09 -16.67 12.37
CA ILE A 439 -11.57 -16.73 12.34
C ILE A 439 -12.16 -17.08 13.71
N LYS A 440 -11.50 -17.96 14.48
CA LYS A 440 -11.98 -18.36 15.82
C LYS A 440 -11.91 -17.19 16.82
N GLU A 441 -10.90 -16.34 16.71
CA GLU A 441 -10.82 -15.10 17.51
C GLU A 441 -11.98 -14.14 17.22
N GLY A 442 -12.54 -14.17 16.00
CA GLY A 442 -13.74 -13.42 15.59
C GLY A 442 -15.09 -14.01 16.01
N GLY A 443 -15.13 -15.05 16.85
CA GLY A 443 -16.38 -15.58 17.45
C GLY A 443 -17.25 -16.45 16.54
N VAL A 444 -16.78 -16.84 15.35
CA VAL A 444 -17.51 -17.74 14.45
C VAL A 444 -17.10 -19.19 14.72
N ALA A 445 -18.05 -20.02 15.16
CA ALA A 445 -17.81 -21.44 15.40
C ALA A 445 -17.27 -22.13 14.14
N GLY A 446 -16.10 -22.76 14.26
CA GLY A 446 -15.36 -23.37 13.16
C GLY A 446 -16.19 -24.37 12.35
N ASP A 447 -16.20 -24.19 11.04
CA ASP A 447 -16.92 -25.06 10.10
C ASP A 447 -16.34 -26.48 10.14
N ALA A 448 -17.20 -27.47 10.42
CA ALA A 448 -16.84 -28.89 10.43
C ALA A 448 -16.23 -29.36 9.09
N GLY A 449 -16.50 -28.63 8.00
CA GLY A 449 -15.89 -28.85 6.69
C GLY A 449 -14.38 -28.57 6.62
N ILE A 450 -13.86 -27.65 7.44
CA ILE A 450 -12.44 -27.25 7.40
C ILE A 450 -11.57 -28.20 8.23
N ASN A 451 -12.06 -28.70 9.38
CA ASN A 451 -11.34 -29.73 10.14
C ASN A 451 -11.13 -31.00 9.29
N LYS A 452 -12.15 -31.38 8.51
CA LYS A 452 -12.04 -32.50 7.57
C LYS A 452 -11.10 -32.20 6.40
N LEU A 453 -11.00 -30.94 5.97
CA LEU A 453 -10.04 -30.50 4.95
C LEU A 453 -8.60 -30.62 5.46
N MET A 454 -8.34 -30.23 6.70
CA MET A 454 -7.04 -30.36 7.35
C MET A 454 -6.62 -31.82 7.48
N GLU A 455 -7.54 -32.70 7.90
CA GLU A 455 -7.28 -34.15 7.98
C GLU A 455 -7.02 -34.77 6.59
N ASP A 456 -7.75 -34.33 5.56
CA ASP A 456 -7.52 -34.76 4.18
C ASP A 456 -6.14 -34.31 3.67
N MET A 457 -5.69 -33.09 4.02
CA MET A 457 -4.36 -32.57 3.69
C MET A 457 -3.23 -33.34 4.40
N GLU A 458 -3.39 -33.63 5.69
CA GLU A 458 -2.41 -34.40 6.48
C GLU A 458 -2.23 -35.83 5.94
N LYS A 459 -3.32 -36.51 5.57
CA LYS A 459 -3.24 -37.82 4.92
C LYS A 459 -2.57 -37.76 3.55
N SER A 460 -2.76 -36.66 2.81
CA SER A 460 -2.05 -36.43 1.54
C SER A 460 -0.56 -36.16 1.74
N GLU A 461 -0.16 -35.48 2.83
CA GLU A 461 1.24 -35.31 3.24
C GLU A 461 1.88 -36.66 3.55
N GLU A 462 1.21 -37.50 4.35
CA GLU A 462 1.69 -38.84 4.72
C GLU A 462 1.87 -39.75 3.50
N ASP A 463 0.90 -39.74 2.58
CA ASP A 463 0.99 -40.47 1.30
C ASP A 463 2.19 -40.00 0.45
N LEU A 464 2.44 -38.68 0.39
CA LEU A 464 3.56 -38.11 -0.37
C LEU A 464 4.93 -38.47 0.25
N VAL A 465 5.05 -38.41 1.58
CA VAL A 465 6.26 -38.79 2.32
C VAL A 465 6.55 -40.29 2.19
N ASN A 466 5.51 -41.12 2.23
CA ASN A 466 5.60 -42.57 2.05
C ASN A 466 5.72 -43.00 0.58
N LYS A 467 5.82 -42.04 -0.35
CA LYS A 467 5.95 -42.26 -1.80
C LYS A 467 4.78 -43.03 -2.42
N MET A 468 3.60 -42.90 -1.81
CA MET A 468 2.35 -43.55 -2.21
C MET A 468 1.49 -42.57 -3.01
N LEU A 469 1.72 -42.51 -4.31
CA LEU A 469 0.95 -41.64 -5.21
C LEU A 469 -0.18 -42.44 -5.87
N THR A 470 -1.20 -42.78 -5.08
CA THR A 470 -2.33 -43.61 -5.51
C THR A 470 -3.43 -42.79 -6.19
N ASN A 471 -4.35 -43.47 -6.89
CA ASN A 471 -5.56 -42.83 -7.41
C ASN A 471 -6.45 -42.25 -6.29
N GLU A 472 -6.33 -42.77 -5.06
CA GLU A 472 -7.02 -42.23 -3.89
C GLU A 472 -6.41 -40.90 -3.43
N THR A 473 -5.08 -40.84 -3.36
CA THR A 473 -4.33 -39.61 -3.04
C THR A 473 -4.64 -38.49 -4.04
N LEU A 474 -4.74 -38.80 -5.34
CA LEU A 474 -5.14 -37.83 -6.37
C LEU A 474 -6.58 -37.33 -6.20
N LYS A 475 -7.52 -38.23 -5.92
CA LYS A 475 -8.92 -37.84 -5.66
C LYS A 475 -9.02 -36.94 -4.43
N ARG A 476 -8.29 -37.28 -3.36
CA ARG A 476 -8.21 -36.47 -2.14
C ARG A 476 -7.70 -35.07 -2.45
N GLN A 477 -6.66 -34.95 -3.28
CA GLN A 477 -6.15 -33.65 -3.73
C GLN A 477 -7.12 -32.82 -4.58
N GLN A 478 -7.93 -33.48 -5.42
CA GLN A 478 -9.01 -32.81 -6.15
C GLN A 478 -10.14 -32.34 -5.23
N ASP A 479 -10.48 -33.13 -4.20
CA ASP A 479 -11.46 -32.76 -3.18
C ASP A 479 -10.98 -31.59 -2.31
N ILE A 480 -9.71 -31.60 -1.89
CA ILE A 480 -9.05 -30.50 -1.17
C ILE A 480 -9.16 -29.21 -1.98
N PHE A 481 -8.78 -29.25 -3.26
CA PHE A 481 -8.89 -28.10 -4.15
C PHE A 481 -10.33 -27.59 -4.31
N THR A 482 -11.30 -28.51 -4.45
CA THR A 482 -12.72 -28.16 -4.60
C THR A 482 -13.28 -27.50 -3.34
N ARG A 483 -12.87 -27.96 -2.15
CA ARG A 483 -13.29 -27.34 -0.88
C ARG A 483 -12.65 -25.96 -0.69
N LEU A 484 -11.38 -25.79 -1.06
CA LEU A 484 -10.72 -24.48 -1.04
C LEU A 484 -11.40 -23.47 -1.99
N LEU A 485 -11.82 -23.90 -3.18
CA LEU A 485 -12.59 -23.05 -4.10
C LEU A 485 -13.94 -22.61 -3.52
N LYS A 486 -14.64 -23.53 -2.83
CA LYS A 486 -15.92 -23.21 -2.17
C LYS A 486 -15.72 -22.19 -1.06
N HIS A 487 -14.65 -22.35 -0.28
CA HIS A 487 -14.28 -21.43 0.78
C HIS A 487 -13.93 -20.04 0.24
N ASP A 488 -13.07 -19.95 -0.76
CA ASP A 488 -12.71 -18.68 -1.43
C ASP A 488 -13.95 -17.98 -2.05
N LYS A 489 -14.92 -18.75 -2.54
CA LYS A 489 -16.19 -18.21 -3.01
C LYS A 489 -17.05 -17.67 -1.86
N ALA A 490 -17.15 -18.39 -0.75
CA ALA A 490 -17.91 -17.96 0.43
C ALA A 490 -17.34 -16.68 1.05
N GLU A 491 -16.01 -16.57 1.13
CA GLU A 491 -15.31 -15.34 1.56
C GLU A 491 -15.62 -14.15 0.65
N LYS A 492 -15.62 -14.37 -0.67
CA LYS A 492 -16.00 -13.33 -1.64
C LYS A 492 -17.45 -12.89 -1.50
N GLU A 493 -18.34 -13.77 -1.03
CA GLU A 493 -19.74 -13.46 -0.74
C GLU A 493 -19.86 -12.68 0.59
N ARG A 494 -19.15 -13.08 1.64
CA ARG A 494 -19.06 -12.33 2.92
C ARG A 494 -18.51 -10.93 2.75
N LYS A 495 -17.39 -10.76 2.03
CA LYS A 495 -16.82 -9.44 1.71
C LYS A 495 -17.76 -8.56 0.88
N LYS A 496 -18.75 -9.14 0.19
CA LYS A 496 -19.79 -8.37 -0.52
C LYS A 496 -20.96 -7.98 0.40
N GLU A 497 -21.24 -8.78 1.44
CA GLU A 497 -22.23 -8.45 2.47
C GLU A 497 -21.71 -7.37 3.43
N GLU A 498 -20.45 -7.43 3.88
CA GLU A 498 -19.80 -6.34 4.65
C GLU A 498 -19.73 -5.03 3.86
N ARG A 499 -19.55 -5.10 2.53
CA ARG A 499 -19.62 -3.92 1.64
C ARG A 499 -21.01 -3.32 1.51
N ARG A 500 -22.05 -3.95 2.07
CA ARG A 500 -23.41 -3.43 2.09
C ARG A 500 -23.76 -2.93 3.47
N GLU A 501 -22.98 -1.98 3.98
CA GLU A 501 -23.42 -1.09 5.05
C GLU A 501 -24.54 -0.17 4.50
N SER A 502 -25.65 -0.10 5.23
CA SER A 502 -26.69 0.89 4.94
C SER A 502 -26.14 2.28 5.21
N ILE A 503 -26.07 3.11 4.18
CA ILE A 503 -25.88 4.55 4.35
C ILE A 503 -27.11 5.06 5.13
N ASP A 504 -26.97 5.28 6.43
CA ASP A 504 -27.92 6.15 7.14
C ASP A 504 -27.88 7.52 6.46
N ALA A 505 -29.06 8.05 6.15
CA ALA A 505 -29.19 9.29 5.40
C ALA A 505 -28.49 10.43 6.14
N TYR A 506 -27.28 10.79 5.68
CA TYR A 506 -26.61 12.02 6.07
C TYR A 506 -27.56 13.17 5.75
N ASN A 507 -28.07 13.82 6.79
CA ASN A 507 -28.82 15.05 6.69
C ASN A 507 -27.85 16.14 6.19
N GLN A 508 -27.64 16.22 4.88
CA GLN A 508 -26.97 17.35 4.24
C GLN A 508 -27.79 18.60 4.58
N LYS A 509 -27.34 19.35 5.58
CA LYS A 509 -27.65 20.77 5.64
C LYS A 509 -26.97 21.41 4.45
N TYR A 510 -27.69 21.51 3.33
CA TYR A 510 -27.35 22.43 2.26
C TYR A 510 -27.21 23.81 2.87
N SER A 511 -25.96 24.28 2.97
CA SER A 511 -25.69 25.59 3.52
C SER A 511 -26.15 26.67 2.54
N ASN A 512 -26.89 27.60 3.11
CA ASN A 512 -27.28 28.95 2.66
C ASN A 512 -28.31 29.10 1.51
N PRO A 513 -29.62 29.00 1.82
CA PRO A 513 -30.71 29.40 0.92
C PRO A 513 -30.75 30.89 0.58
N ASN A 514 -30.10 31.77 1.37
CA ASN A 514 -30.33 33.21 1.25
C ASN A 514 -29.79 33.79 -0.06
N GLU A 515 -28.64 33.36 -0.57
CA GLU A 515 -28.11 33.86 -1.85
C GLU A 515 -28.96 33.43 -3.05
N PHE A 516 -29.47 32.19 -3.02
CA PHE A 516 -30.38 31.70 -4.07
C PHE A 516 -31.75 32.38 -4.02
N ILE A 517 -32.24 32.71 -2.82
CA ILE A 517 -33.51 33.43 -2.62
C ILE A 517 -33.37 34.89 -3.06
N GLU A 518 -32.27 35.57 -2.71
CA GLU A 518 -31.95 36.94 -3.18
C GLU A 518 -31.87 36.99 -4.71
N TYR A 519 -31.16 36.05 -5.35
CA TYR A 519 -31.06 35.97 -6.81
C TYR A 519 -32.43 35.82 -7.50
N LYS A 520 -33.29 34.92 -6.98
CA LYS A 520 -34.65 34.75 -7.54
C LYS A 520 -35.54 35.97 -7.28
N ARG A 521 -35.41 36.63 -6.14
CA ARG A 521 -36.19 37.82 -5.79
C ARG A 521 -35.84 39.00 -6.70
N LEU A 522 -34.56 39.23 -6.99
CA LEU A 522 -34.09 40.24 -7.95
C LEU A 522 -34.67 40.01 -9.35
N ARG A 523 -34.62 38.75 -9.85
CA ARG A 523 -35.21 38.37 -11.14
C ARG A 523 -36.72 38.57 -11.20
N MET A 524 -37.44 38.29 -10.10
CA MET A 524 -38.89 38.52 -10.03
C MET A 524 -39.21 40.01 -10.04
N TYR A 525 -38.47 40.84 -9.31
CA TYR A 525 -38.66 42.29 -9.29
C TYR A 525 -38.39 42.92 -10.66
N GLU A 526 -37.33 42.51 -11.36
CA GLU A 526 -37.06 42.95 -12.74
C GLU A 526 -38.19 42.56 -13.71
N ALA A 527 -38.70 41.33 -13.60
CA ALA A 527 -39.81 40.86 -14.43
C ALA A 527 -41.14 41.56 -14.13
N GLU A 528 -41.38 41.92 -12.86
CA GLU A 528 -42.57 42.65 -12.43
C GLU A 528 -42.50 44.13 -12.84
N LEU A 529 -41.33 44.76 -12.79
CA LEU A 529 -41.10 46.11 -13.31
C LEU A 529 -41.38 46.18 -14.82
N LEU A 530 -40.94 45.18 -15.59
CA LEU A 530 -41.24 45.07 -17.02
C LEU A 530 -42.74 44.89 -17.33
N LYS A 531 -43.51 44.31 -16.39
CA LYS A 531 -44.97 44.13 -16.54
C LYS A 531 -45.78 45.34 -16.08
N THR A 532 -45.27 46.10 -15.10
CA THR A 532 -46.03 47.16 -14.41
C THR A 532 -45.68 48.57 -14.88
N VAL A 533 -44.53 48.76 -15.53
CA VAL A 533 -44.19 50.04 -16.16
C VAL A 533 -44.80 50.05 -17.57
N PRO A 534 -45.89 50.80 -17.83
CA PRO A 534 -46.40 50.94 -19.18
C PRO A 534 -45.31 51.59 -20.04
N PRO A 535 -44.96 51.02 -21.20
CA PRO A 535 -44.00 51.64 -22.09
C PRO A 535 -44.47 53.07 -22.43
N GLN A 536 -43.57 54.04 -22.43
CA GLN A 536 -43.88 55.40 -22.87
C GLN A 536 -44.20 55.37 -24.37
N LEU A 537 -45.45 55.05 -24.70
CA LEU A 537 -45.93 54.98 -26.07
C LEU A 537 -45.94 56.39 -26.69
N ARG A 538 -45.38 56.53 -27.90
CA ARG A 538 -45.55 57.73 -28.73
C ARG A 538 -47.04 57.97 -28.99
N LEU A 539 -47.45 59.24 -29.14
CA LEU A 539 -48.86 59.66 -29.28
C LEU A 539 -49.66 58.86 -30.33
N PHE A 540 -49.00 58.47 -31.43
CA PHE A 540 -49.57 57.60 -32.46
C PHE A 540 -50.12 56.26 -31.94
N TYR A 541 -49.35 55.57 -31.10
CA TYR A 541 -49.74 54.26 -30.55
C TYR A 541 -50.77 54.39 -29.42
N LYS A 542 -50.75 55.51 -28.67
CA LYS A 542 -51.82 55.80 -27.70
C LYS A 542 -53.18 55.91 -28.41
N ASN A 543 -53.26 56.67 -29.51
CA ASN A 543 -54.50 56.82 -30.25
C ASN A 543 -55.02 55.49 -30.83
N LYS A 544 -54.13 54.62 -31.31
CA LYS A 544 -54.48 53.27 -31.80
C LYS A 544 -55.04 52.35 -30.72
N VAL A 545 -54.48 52.41 -29.51
CA VAL A 545 -54.98 51.63 -28.36
C VAL A 545 -56.34 52.16 -27.90
N THR A 546 -56.54 53.48 -27.85
CA THR A 546 -57.83 54.08 -27.54
C THR A 546 -58.90 53.71 -28.57
N GLU A 547 -58.57 53.75 -29.86
CA GLU A 547 -59.44 53.33 -30.98
C GLU A 547 -59.82 51.83 -30.90
N TYR A 548 -58.89 50.97 -30.46
CA TYR A 548 -59.15 49.54 -30.23
C TYR A 548 -60.13 49.29 -29.07
N PHE A 549 -59.99 50.00 -27.95
CA PHE A 549 -60.86 49.82 -26.78
C PHE A 549 -62.25 50.44 -26.95
N TYR A 550 -62.39 51.52 -27.72
CA TYR A 550 -63.71 52.10 -28.05
C TYR A 550 -64.53 51.23 -29.02
N ASN A 551 -63.89 50.37 -29.83
CA ASN A 551 -64.58 49.46 -30.75
C ASN A 551 -64.96 48.10 -30.13
N PHE A 552 -64.68 47.87 -28.84
CA PHE A 552 -64.95 46.60 -28.15
C PHE A 552 -65.97 46.69 -27.00
N ILE A 553 -66.62 47.87 -26.81
CA ILE A 553 -67.75 48.03 -25.89
C ILE A 553 -69.00 48.33 -26.73
N GLU A 554 -69.53 47.30 -27.38
CA GLU A 554 -70.95 47.14 -27.71
C GLU A 554 -71.35 45.67 -27.52
#